data_AF-A0A3D1PE16-F1
#
_entry.id   AF-A0A3D1PE16-F1
#
_cell.length_a   1.000
_cell.length_b   1.000
_cell.length_c   1.000
_cell.angle_alpha   90.00
_cell.angle_beta   90.00
_cell.angle_gamma   90.00
#
_symmetry.space_group_name_H-M   'P 1'
#
loop_
_entity.id
_entity.type
_entity.pdbx_description
1 polymer ?
#
loop_
_entity_poly.entity_id
_entity_poly.type
_entity_poly.pdbx_seq_one_letter_code
_entity_poly.pdbx_strand_id
1 'polypeptide(L)'
;ADFKGESGELIAEKIITKLEQVSTSKLELSQRTLQLIRLAVLRNLNTTIYNLAKKMAITIDIKEDTLYQEVYQEGLHKGQEEGKEETAINMLKEGFSEEVVARITKLPADRIAQLKQQLEAGQ
;
A
#
# COMPACT_ATOMS: atom_id res chain seq x y z
N ALA A 1 -7.37 -34.85 -3.70
CA ALA A 1 -6.23 -33.92 -3.82
C ALA A 1 -5.00 -34.73 -4.20
N ASP A 2 -4.26 -34.28 -5.21
CA ASP A 2 -3.22 -35.07 -5.88
C ASP A 2 -2.04 -35.47 -4.98
N PHE A 3 -1.87 -34.80 -3.82
CA PHE A 3 -0.75 -35.02 -2.89
C PHE A 3 -1.12 -35.75 -1.59
N LYS A 4 -2.24 -36.49 -1.57
CA LYS A 4 -2.60 -37.52 -0.56
C LYS A 4 -2.29 -37.20 0.93
N GLY A 5 -2.39 -35.93 1.34
CA GLY A 5 -2.21 -35.51 2.73
C GLY A 5 -0.77 -35.25 3.17
N GLU A 6 0.19 -35.16 2.24
CA GLU A 6 1.57 -34.77 2.53
C GLU A 6 1.68 -33.30 2.97
N SER A 7 2.69 -32.97 3.79
CA SER A 7 2.90 -31.58 4.22
C SER A 7 3.34 -30.70 3.06
N GLY A 8 2.95 -29.41 3.11
CA GLY A 8 3.33 -28.43 2.08
C GLY A 8 4.84 -28.30 1.88
N GLU A 9 5.63 -28.54 2.93
CA GLU A 9 7.10 -28.56 2.89
C GLU A 9 7.65 -29.79 2.16
N LEU A 10 7.11 -30.99 2.43
CA LEU A 10 7.49 -32.20 1.69
C LEU A 10 7.12 -32.09 0.21
N ILE A 11 5.98 -31.45 -0.08
CA ILE A 11 5.55 -31.18 -1.44
C ILE A 11 6.50 -30.16 -2.11
N ALA A 12 6.89 -29.10 -1.41
CA ALA A 12 7.84 -28.11 -1.91
C ALA A 12 9.23 -28.72 -2.15
N GLU A 13 9.73 -29.56 -1.24
CA GLU A 13 11.01 -30.27 -1.36
C GLU A 13 10.99 -31.25 -2.55
N LYS A 14 9.88 -31.98 -2.75
CA LYS A 14 9.69 -32.82 -3.93
C LYS A 14 9.65 -32.01 -5.23
N ILE A 15 9.02 -30.84 -5.23
CA ILE A 15 8.97 -29.93 -6.38
C ILE A 15 10.37 -29.41 -6.71
N ILE A 16 11.15 -28.95 -5.73
CA ILE A 16 12.53 -28.47 -5.93
C ILE A 16 13.45 -29.61 -6.39
N THR A 17 13.40 -30.78 -5.75
CA THR A 17 14.18 -31.96 -6.15
C THR A 17 13.86 -32.37 -7.59
N LYS A 18 12.59 -32.29 -8.00
CA LYS A 18 12.20 -32.57 -9.38
C LYS A 18 12.73 -31.50 -10.34
N LEU A 19 12.70 -30.23 -9.95
CA LEU A 19 13.27 -29.13 -10.74
C LEU A 19 14.78 -29.30 -10.96
N GLU A 20 15.52 -29.77 -9.96
CA GLU A 20 16.96 -30.10 -10.09
C GLU A 20 17.21 -31.21 -11.11
N GLN A 21 16.40 -32.28 -11.08
CA GLN A 21 16.54 -33.42 -11.98
C GLN A 21 16.24 -33.10 -13.44
N VAL A 22 15.34 -32.14 -13.71
CA VAL A 22 14.89 -31.80 -15.07
C VAL A 22 15.57 -30.55 -15.64
N SER A 23 16.37 -29.84 -14.84
CA SER A 23 17.11 -28.67 -15.29
C SER A 23 18.44 -29.10 -15.87
N THR A 24 18.78 -28.60 -17.06
CA THR A 24 19.97 -29.04 -17.79
C THR A 24 21.22 -28.25 -17.42
N SER A 25 21.03 -27.10 -16.77
CA SER A 25 22.11 -26.25 -16.28
C SER A 25 21.74 -25.60 -14.95
N LYS A 26 22.79 -25.21 -14.21
CA LYS A 26 22.65 -24.48 -12.94
C LYS A 26 21.93 -23.12 -13.13
N LEU A 27 22.10 -22.49 -14.29
CA LEU A 27 21.42 -21.23 -14.62
C LEU A 27 19.91 -21.44 -14.85
N GLU A 28 19.54 -22.51 -15.57
CA GLU A 28 18.14 -22.84 -15.84
C GLU A 28 17.38 -23.21 -14.54
N LEU A 29 18.03 -24.00 -13.67
CA LEU A 29 17.50 -24.34 -12.35
C LEU A 29 17.23 -23.08 -11.51
N SER A 30 18.20 -22.16 -11.47
CA SER A 30 18.07 -20.90 -10.71
C SER A 30 16.91 -20.05 -11.22
N GLN A 31 16.71 -19.96 -12.54
CA GLN A 31 15.62 -19.19 -13.14
C GLN A 31 14.24 -19.80 -12.86
N ARG A 32 14.11 -21.13 -12.86
CA ARG A 32 12.84 -21.82 -12.59
C ARG A 32 12.45 -21.77 -11.10
N THR A 33 13.42 -21.91 -10.21
CA THR A 33 13.21 -21.71 -8.76
C THR A 33 12.74 -20.28 -8.45
N LEU A 34 13.29 -19.27 -9.14
CA LEU A 34 12.85 -17.86 -9.01
C LEU A 34 11.39 -17.64 -9.46
N GLN A 35 10.94 -18.35 -10.51
CA GLN A 35 9.55 -18.26 -11.00
C GLN A 35 8.56 -18.89 -10.01
N LEU A 36 8.93 -20.00 -9.37
CA LEU A 36 8.13 -20.64 -8.33
C LEU A 36 7.94 -19.73 -7.11
N ILE A 37 9.02 -19.05 -6.67
CA ILE A 37 8.97 -18.09 -5.57
C ILE A 37 8.06 -16.90 -5.91
N ARG A 38 8.14 -16.37 -7.15
CA ARG A 38 7.25 -15.29 -7.62
C ARG A 38 5.78 -15.70 -7.67
N LEU A 39 5.47 -16.96 -7.95
CA LEU A 39 4.10 -17.51 -7.92
C LEU A 39 3.58 -17.71 -6.49
N ALA A 40 4.44 -18.11 -5.55
CA ALA A 40 4.09 -18.20 -4.13
C ALA A 40 3.75 -16.81 -3.52
N VAL A 41 4.42 -15.76 -4.01
CA VAL A 41 4.17 -14.35 -3.61
C VAL A 41 2.86 -13.79 -4.19
N LEU A 42 2.32 -14.33 -5.29
CA LEU A 42 1.29 -13.65 -6.08
C LEU A 42 -0.19 -13.77 -5.62
N ARG A 43 -0.61 -14.59 -4.65
CA ARG A 43 -2.07 -14.73 -4.36
C ARG A 43 -2.46 -14.92 -2.88
N ASN A 44 -2.98 -13.84 -2.28
CA ASN A 44 -4.03 -13.84 -1.23
C ASN A 44 -3.73 -14.19 0.24
N LEU A 45 -2.48 -14.21 0.71
CA LEU A 45 -2.20 -14.44 2.14
C LEU A 45 -1.58 -13.25 2.89
N ASN A 46 -1.27 -12.13 2.24
CA ASN A 46 -0.59 -11.00 2.89
C ASN A 46 -1.31 -10.51 4.16
N THR A 47 -2.62 -10.27 4.08
CA THR A 47 -3.42 -9.83 5.23
C THR A 47 -3.47 -10.89 6.34
N THR A 48 -3.60 -12.17 5.97
CA THR A 48 -3.63 -13.29 6.93
C THR A 48 -2.29 -13.47 7.63
N ILE A 49 -1.19 -13.42 6.89
CA ILE A 49 0.19 -13.55 7.39
C ILE A 49 0.56 -12.36 8.26
N TYR A 50 0.26 -11.13 7.81
CA TYR A 50 0.48 -9.93 8.61
C TYR A 50 -0.27 -9.99 9.95
N ASN A 51 -1.54 -10.40 9.93
CA ASN A 51 -2.34 -10.51 11.14
C ASN A 51 -1.86 -11.63 12.08
N LEU A 52 -1.39 -12.76 11.53
CA LEU A 52 -0.80 -13.84 12.33
C LEU A 52 0.52 -13.40 12.97
N ALA A 53 1.41 -12.77 12.20
CA ALA A 53 2.68 -12.23 12.69
C ALA A 53 2.45 -11.24 13.85
N LYS A 54 1.48 -10.32 13.70
CA LYS A 54 1.08 -9.38 14.77
C LYS A 54 0.58 -10.07 16.04
N LYS A 55 -0.24 -11.12 15.91
CA LYS A 55 -0.72 -11.92 17.07
C LYS A 55 0.40 -12.66 17.78
N MET A 56 1.46 -13.02 17.05
CA MET A 56 2.66 -13.67 17.58
C MET A 56 3.73 -12.65 18.05
N ALA A 57 3.40 -11.35 18.09
CA ALA A 57 4.32 -10.26 18.41
C ALA A 57 5.58 -10.21 17.53
N ILE A 58 5.52 -10.75 16.31
CA ILE A 58 6.58 -10.66 15.33
C ILE A 58 6.51 -9.30 14.67
N THR A 59 7.61 -8.55 14.75
CA THR A 59 7.70 -7.20 14.16
C THR A 59 8.16 -7.33 12.71
N ILE A 60 7.35 -6.80 11.78
CA ILE A 60 7.69 -6.69 10.36
C ILE A 60 7.92 -5.22 10.06
N ASP A 61 9.14 -4.87 9.65
CA ASP A 61 9.45 -3.54 9.17
C ASP A 61 9.33 -3.51 7.64
N ILE A 62 8.39 -2.70 7.14
CA ILE A 62 8.12 -2.51 5.72
C ILE A 62 8.57 -1.12 5.25
N LYS A 63 9.21 -0.31 6.11
CA LYS A 63 9.52 1.08 5.79
C LYS A 63 10.57 1.20 4.69
N GLU A 64 11.49 0.26 4.56
CA GLU A 64 12.48 0.29 3.46
C GLU A 64 11.92 -0.28 2.14
N ASP A 65 10.69 -0.81 2.14
CA ASP A 65 10.05 -1.30 0.92
C ASP A 65 9.68 -0.13 0.00
N THR A 66 10.13 -0.22 -1.26
CA THR A 66 9.95 0.85 -2.25
C THR A 66 8.47 1.14 -2.55
N LEU A 67 7.64 0.10 -2.61
CA LEU A 67 6.20 0.25 -2.86
C LEU A 67 5.49 0.85 -1.63
N TYR A 68 5.89 0.45 -0.42
CA TYR A 68 5.39 1.06 0.81
C TYR A 68 5.70 2.57 0.84
N GLN A 69 6.93 2.97 0.52
CA GLN A 69 7.33 4.38 0.51
C GLN A 69 6.54 5.19 -0.51
N GLU A 70 6.33 4.67 -1.72
CA GLU A 70 5.55 5.35 -2.75
C GLU A 70 4.11 5.63 -2.28
N VAL A 71 3.42 4.60 -1.78
CA VAL A 71 2.04 4.73 -1.28
C VAL A 71 1.97 5.63 -0.03
N TYR A 72 2.96 5.54 0.85
CA TYR A 72 3.02 6.37 2.05
C TYR A 72 3.18 7.86 1.70
N GLN A 73 4.07 8.20 0.75
CA GLN A 73 4.26 9.58 0.31
C GLN A 73 3.01 10.12 -0.39
N GLU A 74 2.34 9.31 -1.22
CA GLU A 74 1.05 9.70 -1.82
C GLU A 74 0.00 10.01 -0.75
N GLY A 75 -0.08 9.16 0.29
CA GLY A 75 -0.98 9.37 1.43
C GLY A 75 -0.65 10.63 2.22
N LEU A 76 0.64 10.92 2.45
CA LEU A 76 1.07 12.14 3.15
C LEU A 76 0.71 13.40 2.37
N HIS A 77 0.92 13.39 1.05
CA HIS A 77 0.53 14.49 0.17
C HIS A 77 -0.98 14.72 0.19
N LYS A 78 -1.77 13.65 0.06
CA LYS A 78 -3.24 13.73 0.14
C LYS A 78 -3.70 14.31 1.48
N GLY A 79 -3.15 13.84 2.60
CA GLY A 79 -3.49 14.35 3.93
C GLY A 79 -3.11 15.82 4.14
N GLN A 80 -1.99 16.28 3.57
CA GLN A 80 -1.63 17.70 3.61
C GLN A 80 -2.59 18.59 2.81
N GLU A 81 -3.02 18.14 1.63
CA GLU A 81 -4.00 18.88 0.84
C GLU A 81 -5.38 18.88 1.51
N GLU A 82 -5.86 17.72 1.98
CA GLU A 82 -7.10 17.61 2.74
C GLU A 82 -7.10 18.50 3.99
N GLY A 83 -5.99 18.54 4.74
CA GLY A 83 -5.86 19.40 5.92
C GLY A 83 -5.88 20.90 5.60
N LYS A 84 -5.33 21.32 4.45
CA LYS A 84 -5.44 22.72 3.99
C LYS A 84 -6.88 23.07 3.65
N GLU A 85 -7.60 22.16 2.99
CA GLU A 85 -9.00 22.37 2.64
C GLU A 85 -9.90 22.41 3.88
N GLU A 86 -9.71 21.49 4.83
CA GLU A 86 -10.43 21.50 6.11
C GLU A 86 -10.18 22.80 6.88
N THR A 87 -8.93 23.25 6.93
CA THR A 87 -8.58 24.54 7.56
C THR A 87 -9.27 25.71 6.84
N ALA A 88 -9.27 25.72 5.50
CA ALA A 88 -9.95 26.76 4.73
C ALA A 88 -11.45 26.78 4.99
N ILE A 89 -12.10 25.61 5.02
CA ILE A 89 -13.52 25.47 5.33
C ILE A 89 -13.83 26.04 6.72
N ASN A 90 -13.06 25.67 7.73
CA ASN A 90 -13.28 26.13 9.10
C ASN A 90 -13.11 27.65 9.20
N MET A 91 -12.10 28.21 8.55
CA MET A 91 -11.90 29.67 8.51
C MET A 91 -13.04 30.40 7.77
N LEU A 92 -13.53 29.86 6.66
CA LEU A 92 -14.68 30.44 5.95
C LEU A 92 -15.94 30.43 6.82
N LYS A 93 -16.19 29.34 7.57
CA LYS A 93 -17.31 29.23 8.51
C LYS A 93 -17.23 30.23 9.66
N GLU A 94 -16.02 30.52 10.15
CA GLU A 94 -15.74 31.52 11.18
C GLU A 94 -15.77 32.97 10.63
N GLY A 95 -16.05 33.16 9.32
CA GLY A 95 -16.23 34.48 8.72
C GLY A 95 -14.94 35.18 8.29
N PHE A 96 -13.81 34.46 8.18
CA PHE A 96 -12.58 35.03 7.63
C PHE A 96 -12.71 35.32 6.12
N SER A 97 -12.12 36.42 5.67
CA SER A 97 -12.08 36.78 4.25
C SER A 97 -11.27 35.79 3.41
N GLU A 98 -11.67 35.56 2.16
CA GLU A 98 -11.01 34.64 1.22
C GLU A 98 -9.50 34.94 1.04
N GLU A 99 -9.11 36.21 1.06
CA GLU A 99 -7.70 36.64 0.96
C GLU A 99 -6.86 36.17 2.15
N VAL A 100 -7.43 36.23 3.37
CA VAL A 100 -6.78 35.75 4.60
C VAL A 100 -6.68 34.23 4.57
N VAL A 101 -7.72 33.54 4.10
CA VAL A 101 -7.74 32.10 3.95
C VAL A 101 -6.66 31.64 2.96
N ALA A 102 -6.58 32.26 1.78
CA ALA A 102 -5.59 31.95 0.75
C ALA A 102 -4.16 32.10 1.25
N ARG A 103 -3.89 33.19 1.98
CA ARG A 103 -2.57 33.45 2.55
C ARG A 103 -2.16 32.39 3.57
N ILE A 104 -3.08 31.94 4.42
CA ILE A 104 -2.79 31.00 5.52
C ILE A 104 -2.70 29.56 5.00
N THR A 105 -3.66 29.11 4.20
CA THR A 105 -3.72 27.72 3.71
C THR A 105 -2.84 27.49 2.49
N LYS A 106 -2.39 28.57 1.83
CA LYS A 106 -1.66 28.54 0.56
C LYS A 106 -2.45 27.85 -0.57
N LEU A 107 -3.77 27.75 -0.43
CA LEU A 107 -4.64 27.27 -1.48
C LEU A 107 -4.85 28.37 -2.54
N PRO A 108 -5.00 27.99 -3.82
CA PRO A 108 -5.32 28.93 -4.88
C PRO A 108 -6.72 29.55 -4.66
N ALA A 109 -6.89 30.80 -5.07
CA ALA A 109 -8.15 31.54 -4.91
C ALA A 109 -9.35 30.78 -5.50
N ASP A 110 -9.17 30.16 -6.68
CA ASP A 110 -10.20 29.36 -7.34
C ASP A 110 -10.70 28.21 -6.46
N ARG A 111 -9.81 27.56 -5.71
CA ARG A 111 -10.18 26.46 -4.81
C ARG A 111 -10.96 26.96 -3.61
N ILE A 112 -10.59 28.12 -3.06
CA ILE A 112 -11.30 28.73 -1.93
C ILE A 112 -12.70 29.17 -2.35
N ALA A 113 -12.86 29.75 -3.54
CA ALA A 113 -14.15 30.10 -4.09
C ALA A 113 -15.05 28.86 -4.27
N GLN A 114 -14.50 27.75 -4.76
CA GLN A 114 -15.23 26.48 -4.85
C GLN A 114 -15.66 25.97 -3.47
N LEU A 115 -14.76 25.96 -2.49
CA LEU A 115 -15.07 25.52 -1.12
C LEU A 115 -16.18 26.37 -0.49
N LYS A 116 -16.16 27.68 -0.73
CA LYS A 116 -17.22 28.60 -0.26
C LYS A 116 -18.57 28.29 -0.92
N GLN A 117 -18.61 28.10 -2.24
CA GLN A 117 -19.83 27.72 -2.95
C GLN A 117 -20.39 26.38 -2.46
N GLN A 118 -19.54 25.40 -2.14
CA GLN A 118 -19.95 24.12 -1.59
C GLN A 118 -20.58 24.26 -0.19
N LEU A 119 -20.10 25.21 0.62
CA LEU A 119 -20.68 25.51 1.93
C LEU A 119 -22.05 26.20 1.81
N GLU A 120 -22.19 27.13 0.86
CA GLU A 120 -23.44 27.86 0.61
C GLU A 120 -24.51 26.98 -0.06
N ALA A 121 -24.12 26.03 -0.91
CA ALA A 121 -25.04 25.09 -1.56
C ALA A 121 -25.52 23.94 -0.66
N GLY A 122 -24.87 23.74 0.49
CA GLY A 122 -25.21 22.74 1.49
C GLY A 122 -26.08 23.25 2.65
N GLN A 123 -26.51 24.53 2.60
CA GLN A 123 -27.42 25.18 3.55
C GLN A 123 -28.82 25.31 2.96
#